data_AF-A0A2E5JKB7-F1
#
_entry.id   AF-A0A2E5JKB7-F1
#
_cell.length_a   1.000
_cell.length_b   1.000
_cell.length_c   1.000
_cell.angle_alpha   90.00
_cell.angle_beta   90.00
_cell.angle_gamma   90.00
#
_symmetry.space_group_name_H-M   'P 1'
#
loop_
_entity.id
_entity.type
_entity.pdbx_description
1 polymer ?
#
loop_
_entity_poly.entity_id
_entity_poly.type
_entity_poly.pdbx_seq_one_letter_code
_entity_poly.pdbx_strand_id
1 'polypeptide(L)'
;MNTKVNNDFTLIISRSVLALALLLIGLNDYHGLIKLPHVSAAGSDFIVALQETGYLFWTVKIIEIVAALALIAGVFVPLATLFVFPVLVNILMFHTFIDPGIGTFIALLMMSCAGYIFYAYRGMFKFLWHYNLAIDPNSFEEEAQVPKPRKAIRVTHHIS
;
A
#
# COMPACT_ATOMS: atom_id res chain seq x y z
N MET A 1 24.85 -24.39 10.22
CA MET A 1 23.37 -24.39 10.20
C MET A 1 22.94 -23.22 9.32
N ASN A 2 22.54 -23.52 8.07
CA ASN A 2 22.39 -22.55 7.00
C ASN A 2 20.96 -21.98 7.05
N THR A 3 20.77 -20.77 7.59
CA THR A 3 19.45 -20.11 7.77
C THR A 3 18.89 -19.55 6.46
N LYS A 4 19.02 -20.30 5.36
CA LYS A 4 18.51 -19.94 4.03
C LYS A 4 17.01 -20.21 3.88
N VAL A 5 16.29 -20.24 5.00
CA VAL A 5 14.85 -20.41 5.01
C VAL A 5 14.20 -19.02 5.03
N ASN A 6 13.26 -18.81 4.11
CA ASN A 6 11.95 -18.18 4.38
C ASN A 6 11.61 -16.77 3.91
N ASN A 7 12.39 -16.03 3.11
CA ASN A 7 11.84 -14.77 2.55
C ASN A 7 10.55 -15.01 1.75
N ASP A 8 10.49 -16.10 0.98
CA ASP A 8 9.30 -16.47 0.21
C ASP A 8 8.14 -16.94 1.12
N PHE A 9 8.44 -17.70 2.18
CA PHE A 9 7.43 -18.20 3.11
C PHE A 9 6.83 -17.08 3.97
N THR A 10 7.67 -16.21 4.53
CA THR A 10 7.23 -15.03 5.29
C THR A 10 6.41 -14.10 4.39
N LEU A 11 6.79 -13.92 3.13
CA LEU A 11 6.02 -13.14 2.16
C LEU A 11 4.64 -13.73 1.91
N ILE A 12 4.54 -15.06 1.75
CA ILE A 12 3.26 -15.76 1.59
C ILE A 12 2.39 -15.58 2.85
N ILE A 13 2.97 -15.69 4.04
CA ILE A 13 2.23 -15.48 5.30
C ILE A 13 1.73 -14.04 5.39
N SER A 14 2.62 -13.04 5.26
CA SER A 14 2.24 -11.62 5.37
C SER A 14 1.17 -11.25 4.35
N ARG A 15 1.30 -11.74 3.10
CA ARG A 15 0.29 -11.54 2.05
C ARG A 15 -1.04 -12.20 2.42
N SER A 16 -1.02 -13.45 2.86
CA SER A 16 -2.24 -14.20 3.21
C SER A 16 -2.97 -13.57 4.39
N VAL A 17 -2.24 -13.16 5.43
CA VAL A 17 -2.79 -12.51 6.63
C VAL A 17 -3.42 -11.16 6.25
N LEU A 18 -2.70 -10.31 5.52
CA LEU A 18 -3.20 -9.01 5.07
C LEU A 18 -4.45 -9.17 4.20
N ALA A 19 -4.40 -10.07 3.23
CA ALA A 19 -5.50 -10.25 2.28
C ALA A 19 -6.75 -10.82 2.95
N LEU A 20 -6.59 -11.78 3.86
CA LEU A 20 -7.71 -12.35 4.60
C LEU A 20 -8.36 -11.30 5.51
N ALA A 21 -7.56 -10.51 6.23
CA ALA A 21 -8.08 -9.44 7.08
C ALA A 21 -8.88 -8.40 6.28
N LEU A 22 -8.33 -7.93 5.15
CA LEU A 22 -9.01 -7.01 4.24
C LEU A 22 -10.32 -7.60 3.68
N LEU A 23 -10.31 -8.86 3.25
CA LEU A 23 -11.49 -9.50 2.67
C LEU A 23 -12.61 -9.66 3.69
N LEU A 24 -12.27 -10.14 4.90
CA LEU A 24 -13.24 -10.34 5.97
C LEU A 24 -13.85 -9.02 6.41
N ILE A 25 -13.05 -7.98 6.63
CA ILE A 25 -13.53 -6.65 7.04
C ILE A 25 -14.33 -5.97 5.91
N GLY A 26 -13.87 -6.09 4.66
CA GLY A 26 -14.52 -5.48 3.51
C GLY A 26 -15.87 -6.09 3.18
N LEU A 27 -16.02 -7.41 3.31
CA LEU A 27 -17.28 -8.12 3.07
C LEU A 27 -18.22 -8.11 4.29
N ASN A 28 -17.72 -7.79 5.49
CA ASN A 28 -18.52 -7.87 6.71
C ASN A 28 -19.75 -6.95 6.66
N ASP A 29 -19.63 -5.76 6.09
CA ASP A 29 -20.73 -4.80 6.01
C ASP A 29 -21.87 -5.22 5.06
N TYR A 30 -21.60 -6.18 4.16
CA TYR A 30 -22.60 -6.74 3.24
C TYR A 30 -23.21 -8.04 3.74
N HIS A 31 -22.42 -8.89 4.41
CA HIS A 31 -22.80 -10.27 4.73
C HIS A 31 -22.80 -10.61 6.24
N GLY A 32 -22.27 -9.74 7.10
CA GLY A 32 -22.17 -9.99 8.54
C GLY A 32 -21.33 -11.22 8.90
N LEU A 33 -20.22 -11.44 8.18
CA LEU A 33 -19.40 -12.65 8.27
C LEU A 33 -18.82 -12.90 9.67
N ILE A 34 -18.44 -11.82 10.37
CA ILE A 34 -17.79 -11.87 11.68
C ILE A 34 -18.44 -10.88 12.65
N LYS A 35 -18.42 -11.21 13.93
CA LYS A 35 -18.72 -10.23 14.97
C LYS A 35 -17.49 -9.36 15.15
N LEU A 36 -17.56 -8.13 14.66
CA LEU A 36 -16.51 -7.15 14.88
C LEU A 36 -16.46 -6.77 16.38
N PRO A 37 -15.28 -6.41 16.90
CA PRO A 37 -15.16 -5.81 18.21
C PRO A 37 -16.10 -4.62 18.39
N HIS A 38 -16.44 -4.32 19.63
CA HIS A 38 -17.21 -3.13 19.97
C HIS A 38 -16.52 -1.87 19.44
N VAL A 39 -17.23 -1.09 18.64
CA VAL A 39 -16.81 0.23 18.18
C VAL A 39 -17.36 1.28 19.16
N SER A 40 -16.53 2.23 19.58
CA SER A 40 -16.94 3.35 20.42
C SER A 40 -18.08 4.18 19.79
N ALA A 41 -18.75 4.99 20.60
CA ALA A 41 -19.80 5.89 20.11
C ALA A 41 -19.25 6.86 19.03
N ALA A 42 -18.12 7.50 19.30
CA ALA A 42 -17.46 8.40 18.34
C ALA A 42 -17.04 7.68 17.04
N GLY A 43 -16.55 6.43 17.15
CA GLY A 43 -16.24 5.61 15.98
C GLY A 43 -17.47 5.28 15.15
N SER A 44 -18.58 4.98 15.81
CA SER A 44 -19.86 4.69 15.17
C SER A 44 -20.40 5.92 14.43
N ASP A 45 -20.37 7.10 15.07
CA ASP A 45 -20.80 8.36 14.46
C ASP A 45 -19.97 8.70 13.22
N PHE A 46 -18.66 8.47 13.27
CA PHE A 46 -17.77 8.67 12.11
C PHE A 46 -18.12 7.72 10.95
N ILE A 47 -18.33 6.43 11.23
CA ILE A 47 -18.70 5.44 10.21
C ILE A 47 -20.05 5.80 9.57
N VAL A 48 -21.05 6.17 10.38
CA VAL A 48 -22.37 6.60 9.89
C VAL A 48 -22.23 7.82 8.98
N ALA A 49 -21.46 8.84 9.39
CA ALA A 49 -21.22 10.01 8.56
C ALA A 49 -20.57 9.64 7.20
N LEU A 50 -19.60 8.72 7.18
CA LEU A 50 -19.01 8.24 5.93
C LEU A 50 -20.01 7.51 5.04
N GLN A 51 -20.93 6.74 5.62
CA GLN A 51 -21.99 6.04 4.89
C GLN A 51 -23.00 7.03 4.30
N GLU A 52 -23.44 8.02 5.08
CA GLU A 52 -24.42 9.02 4.66
C GLU A 52 -23.91 9.94 3.53
N THR A 53 -22.60 10.20 3.49
CA THR A 53 -21.99 10.94 2.35
C THR A 53 -22.03 10.17 1.02
N GLY A 54 -22.31 8.86 1.06
CA GLY A 54 -22.70 8.06 -0.10
C GLY A 54 -21.56 7.56 -1.01
N TYR A 55 -20.32 8.04 -0.86
CA TYR A 55 -19.22 7.60 -1.72
C TYR A 55 -18.01 7.04 -0.96
N LEU A 56 -17.55 7.69 0.11
CA LEU A 56 -16.24 7.41 0.68
C LEU A 56 -16.20 6.04 1.36
N PHE A 57 -17.21 5.72 2.18
CA PHE A 57 -17.32 4.42 2.84
C PHE A 57 -17.32 3.27 1.82
N TRP A 58 -18.18 3.35 0.81
CA TRP A 58 -18.31 2.31 -0.21
C TRP A 58 -17.06 2.19 -1.10
N THR A 59 -16.43 3.32 -1.43
CA THR A 59 -15.16 3.33 -2.16
C THR A 59 -14.07 2.60 -1.39
N VAL A 60 -13.94 2.86 -0.08
CA VAL A 60 -12.99 2.15 0.79
C VAL A 60 -13.27 0.64 0.78
N LYS A 61 -14.52 0.22 0.96
CA LYS A 61 -14.89 -1.22 0.97
C LYS A 61 -14.58 -1.92 -0.35
N ILE A 62 -14.82 -1.26 -1.48
CA ILE A 62 -14.48 -1.79 -2.80
C ILE A 62 -12.96 -1.94 -2.94
N ILE A 63 -12.19 -0.93 -2.52
CA ILE A 63 -10.72 -0.99 -2.57
C ILE A 63 -10.18 -2.13 -1.70
N GLU A 64 -10.71 -2.32 -0.48
CA GLU A 64 -10.33 -3.43 0.41
C GLU A 64 -10.56 -4.79 -0.26
N ILE A 65 -11.74 -5.01 -0.83
CA ILE A 65 -12.11 -6.27 -1.48
C ILE A 65 -11.26 -6.52 -2.73
N VAL A 66 -11.12 -5.53 -3.62
CA VAL A 66 -10.33 -5.68 -4.86
C VAL A 66 -8.87 -5.96 -4.54
N ALA A 67 -8.28 -5.23 -3.58
CA ALA A 67 -6.91 -5.47 -3.15
C ALA A 67 -6.76 -6.85 -2.51
N ALA A 68 -7.70 -7.26 -1.66
CA ALA A 68 -7.67 -8.58 -1.03
C ALA A 68 -7.72 -9.71 -2.07
N LEU A 69 -8.60 -9.62 -3.08
CA LEU A 69 -8.70 -10.62 -4.14
C LEU A 69 -7.41 -10.71 -4.96
N ALA A 70 -6.82 -9.57 -5.34
CA ALA A 70 -5.54 -9.53 -6.04
C ALA A 70 -4.42 -10.15 -5.18
N LEU A 71 -4.38 -9.80 -3.89
CA LEU A 71 -3.41 -10.34 -2.95
C LEU A 71 -3.60 -11.84 -2.71
N ILE A 72 -4.81 -12.38 -2.65
CA ILE A 72 -5.08 -13.84 -2.54
C ILE A 72 -4.62 -14.56 -3.80
N ALA A 73 -5.02 -14.05 -4.97
CA ALA A 73 -4.64 -14.60 -6.27
C ALA A 73 -3.13 -14.53 -6.54
N GLY A 74 -2.40 -13.69 -5.79
CA GLY A 74 -0.95 -13.51 -5.96
C GLY A 74 -0.60 -12.73 -7.23
N VAL A 75 -1.57 -12.02 -7.80
CA VAL A 75 -1.40 -11.17 -8.99
C VAL A 75 -1.26 -9.72 -8.55
N PHE A 76 -0.40 -8.97 -9.23
CA PHE A 76 -0.17 -7.55 -8.96
C PHE A 76 0.16 -7.23 -7.49
N VAL A 77 0.79 -8.15 -6.75
CA VAL A 77 1.01 -8.02 -5.28
C VAL A 77 1.57 -6.64 -4.88
N PRO A 78 2.66 -6.12 -5.49
CA PRO A 78 3.20 -4.81 -5.10
C PRO A 78 2.24 -3.67 -5.40
N LEU A 79 1.52 -3.74 -6.53
CA LEU A 79 0.54 -2.73 -6.93
C LEU A 79 -0.69 -2.78 -6.02
N ALA A 80 -1.20 -3.97 -5.69
CA ALA A 80 -2.34 -4.15 -4.80
C ALA A 80 -2.03 -3.64 -3.38
N THR A 81 -0.84 -3.95 -2.86
CA THR A 81 -0.39 -3.41 -1.57
C THR A 81 -0.24 -1.89 -1.61
N LEU A 82 0.28 -1.32 -2.70
CA LEU A 82 0.35 0.14 -2.89
C LEU A 82 -1.02 0.79 -2.98
N PHE A 83 -1.93 0.17 -3.72
CA PHE A 83 -3.28 0.66 -3.95
C PHE A 83 -4.10 0.71 -2.64
N VAL A 84 -3.99 -0.29 -1.78
CA VAL A 84 -4.70 -0.33 -0.49
C VAL A 84 -3.98 0.43 0.62
N PHE A 85 -2.73 0.84 0.43
CA PHE A 85 -1.94 1.53 1.45
C PHE A 85 -2.60 2.77 2.07
N PRO A 86 -3.17 3.73 1.32
CA PRO A 86 -3.86 4.88 1.94
C PRO A 86 -5.07 4.46 2.79
N VAL A 87 -5.75 3.38 2.42
CA VAL A 87 -6.84 2.81 3.22
C VAL A 87 -6.30 2.22 4.52
N LEU A 88 -5.18 1.48 4.48
CA LEU A 88 -4.53 0.95 5.69
C LEU A 88 -4.09 2.07 6.65
N VAL A 89 -3.57 3.17 6.10
CA VAL A 89 -3.20 4.35 6.89
C VAL A 89 -4.44 4.94 7.57
N ASN A 90 -5.54 5.09 6.83
CA ASN A 90 -6.80 5.58 7.39
C ASN A 90 -7.35 4.64 8.48
N ILE A 91 -7.32 3.31 8.30
CA ILE A 91 -7.73 2.33 9.32
C ILE A 91 -6.89 2.48 10.59
N LEU A 92 -5.56 2.61 10.44
CA LEU A 92 -4.67 2.82 11.57
C LEU A 92 -4.96 4.15 12.27
N MET A 93 -5.20 5.23 11.52
CA MET A 93 -5.56 6.53 12.10
C MET A 93 -6.90 6.48 12.83
N PHE A 94 -7.92 5.88 12.24
CA PHE A 94 -9.23 5.68 12.87
C PHE A 94 -9.08 4.97 14.22
N HIS A 95 -8.36 3.85 14.26
CA HIS A 95 -8.13 3.10 15.50
C HIS A 95 -7.11 3.72 16.45
N THR A 96 -6.36 4.76 16.03
CA THR A 96 -5.42 5.45 16.91
C THR A 96 -6.09 6.67 17.55
N PHE A 97 -6.93 7.38 16.80
CA PHE A 97 -7.48 8.68 17.22
C PHE A 97 -8.96 8.65 17.59
N ILE A 98 -9.77 7.78 16.98
CA ILE A 98 -11.24 7.78 17.16
C ILE A 98 -11.69 6.56 17.97
N ASP A 99 -11.20 5.37 17.62
CA ASP A 99 -11.60 4.11 18.25
C ASP A 99 -10.40 3.28 18.76
N PRO A 100 -9.70 3.74 19.82
CA PRO A 100 -8.59 3.00 20.41
C PRO A 100 -9.05 1.69 21.05
N GLY A 101 -8.36 0.58 20.78
CA GLY A 101 -8.67 -0.71 21.37
C GLY A 101 -8.03 -1.88 20.63
N ILE A 102 -8.72 -3.02 20.59
CA ILE A 102 -8.23 -4.21 19.88
C ILE A 102 -8.05 -3.96 18.38
N GLY A 103 -8.87 -3.08 17.79
CA GLY A 103 -8.76 -2.66 16.39
C GLY A 103 -7.41 -2.01 16.07
N THR A 104 -6.78 -1.31 17.02
CA THR A 104 -5.45 -0.71 16.86
C THR A 104 -4.38 -1.79 16.63
N PHE A 105 -4.43 -2.89 17.37
CA PHE A 105 -3.49 -4.01 17.19
C PHE A 105 -3.68 -4.71 15.86
N ILE A 106 -4.93 -4.89 15.42
CA ILE A 106 -5.25 -5.46 14.11
C ILE A 106 -4.72 -4.55 12.99
N ALA A 107 -4.96 -3.23 13.10
CA ALA A 107 -4.46 -2.24 12.13
C ALA A 107 -2.93 -2.22 12.08
N LEU A 108 -2.25 -2.29 13.22
CA LEU A 108 -0.78 -2.39 13.29
C LEU A 108 -0.26 -3.68 12.66
N LEU A 109 -0.93 -4.82 12.86
CA LEU A 109 -0.58 -6.08 12.22
C LEU A 109 -0.71 -5.99 10.69
N MET A 110 -1.82 -5.43 10.20
CA MET A 110 -2.05 -5.21 8.76
C MET A 110 -1.00 -4.28 8.18
N MET A 111 -0.70 -3.17 8.86
CA MET A 111 0.34 -2.22 8.45
C MET A 111 1.73 -2.87 8.43
N SER A 112 2.04 -3.71 9.40
CA SER A 112 3.31 -4.45 9.46
C SER A 112 3.43 -5.46 8.32
N CYS A 113 2.35 -6.19 8.00
CA CYS A 113 2.33 -7.10 6.86
C CYS A 113 2.52 -6.35 5.54
N ALA A 114 1.81 -5.24 5.35
CA ALA A 114 1.97 -4.39 4.17
C ALA A 114 3.39 -3.83 4.07
N GLY A 115 3.95 -3.31 5.16
CA GLY A 115 5.32 -2.80 5.25
C GLY A 115 6.36 -3.88 4.92
N TYR A 116 6.17 -5.11 5.38
CA TYR A 116 7.03 -6.23 5.00
C TYR A 116 6.94 -6.55 3.51
N ILE A 117 5.74 -6.57 2.92
CA ILE A 117 5.55 -6.79 1.48
C ILE A 117 6.26 -5.66 0.68
N PHE A 118 6.10 -4.40 1.09
CA PHE A 118 6.82 -3.28 0.49
C PHE A 118 8.34 -3.46 0.58
N TYR A 119 8.85 -3.86 1.74
CA TYR A 119 10.27 -4.11 1.94
C TYR A 119 10.79 -5.24 1.05
N ALA A 120 10.05 -6.35 0.94
CA ALA A 120 10.39 -7.47 0.08
C ALA A 120 10.43 -7.06 -1.41
N TYR A 121 9.48 -6.22 -1.84
CA TYR A 121 9.39 -5.71 -3.20
C TYR A 121 10.05 -4.35 -3.43
N ARG A 122 10.86 -3.84 -2.50
CA ARG A 122 11.50 -2.50 -2.57
C ARG A 122 12.30 -2.27 -3.86
N GLY A 123 12.83 -3.34 -4.46
CA GLY A 123 13.52 -3.30 -5.75
C GLY A 123 12.61 -2.85 -6.89
N MET A 124 11.33 -3.23 -6.87
CA MET A 124 10.34 -2.82 -7.86
C MET A 124 9.94 -1.36 -7.70
N PHE A 125 9.96 -0.80 -6.49
CA PHE A 125 9.65 0.61 -6.27
C PHE A 125 10.81 1.57 -6.62
N LYS A 126 11.99 1.04 -7.00
CA LYS A 126 13.12 1.89 -7.40
C LYS A 126 12.79 2.81 -8.58
N PHE A 127 11.92 2.39 -9.50
CA PHE A 127 11.54 3.24 -10.63
C PHE A 127 10.83 4.52 -10.16
N LEU A 128 10.01 4.47 -9.10
CA LEU A 128 9.33 5.66 -8.56
C LEU A 128 10.33 6.74 -8.09
N TRP A 129 11.51 6.33 -7.62
CA TRP A 129 12.56 7.25 -7.18
C TRP A 129 13.48 7.71 -8.33
N HIS A 130 13.73 6.84 -9.31
CA HIS A 130 14.66 7.13 -10.41
C HIS A 130 13.98 7.85 -11.60
N TYR A 131 12.68 7.69 -11.80
CA TYR A 131 11.97 8.33 -12.92
C TYR A 131 11.69 9.83 -12.72
N ASN A 132 11.60 10.32 -11.47
CA ASN A 132 11.06 11.66 -11.21
C ASN A 132 12.11 12.77 -10.98
N LEU A 133 13.41 12.46 -11.01
CA LEU A 133 14.48 13.46 -10.83
C LEU A 133 15.30 13.71 -12.10
N ALA A 134 15.15 12.87 -13.13
CA ALA A 134 15.95 12.92 -14.35
C ALA A 134 15.15 13.24 -15.61
N ILE A 135 13.82 13.40 -15.51
CA ILE A 135 12.93 13.73 -16.62
C ILE A 135 12.30 15.08 -16.32
N ASP A 136 12.59 16.08 -17.15
CA ASP A 136 11.84 17.34 -17.15
C ASP A 136 10.40 17.02 -17.56
N PRO A 137 9.37 17.30 -16.75
CA PRO A 137 7.98 17.04 -17.12
C PRO A 137 7.53 17.79 -18.38
N ASN A 138 8.29 18.78 -18.84
CA ASN A 138 8.07 19.47 -20.12
C ASN A 138 8.88 18.86 -21.28
N SER A 139 9.73 17.85 -21.04
CA SER A 139 10.49 17.17 -22.11
C SER A 139 9.62 16.31 -23.03
N PHE A 140 8.38 16.01 -22.63
CA PHE A 140 7.42 15.32 -23.49
C PHE A 140 6.92 16.19 -24.65
N GLU A 141 7.18 17.51 -24.63
CA GLU A 141 6.91 18.41 -25.76
C GLU A 141 8.08 18.43 -26.78
N GLU A 142 9.24 17.86 -26.44
CA GLU A 142 10.48 17.99 -27.22
C GLU A 142 10.82 16.76 -28.08
N GLU A 143 9.84 15.91 -28.41
CA GLU A 143 10.03 14.78 -29.35
C GLU A 143 10.27 15.21 -30.82
N ALA A 144 10.52 16.49 -31.07
CA ALA A 144 11.05 17.00 -32.34
C ALA A 144 12.58 17.25 -32.34
N GLN A 145 13.31 17.05 -31.23
CA GLN A 145 14.77 17.23 -31.24
C GLN A 145 15.54 16.03 -30.70
N VAL A 146 16.26 15.38 -31.62
CA VAL A 146 17.22 14.29 -31.38
C VAL A 146 18.12 14.60 -30.17
N PRO A 147 18.30 13.68 -29.22
CA PRO A 147 19.14 13.90 -28.04
C PRO A 147 20.57 14.27 -28.43
N LYS A 148 21.02 15.47 -28.03
CA LYS A 148 22.44 15.84 -28.17
C LYS A 148 23.25 15.10 -27.11
N PRO A 149 24.35 14.42 -27.47
CA PRO A 149 25.21 13.78 -26.48
C PRO A 149 25.74 14.84 -25.51
N ARG A 150 25.63 14.55 -24.20
CA ARG A 150 26.19 15.37 -23.13
C ARG A 150 27.67 15.62 -23.46
N LYS A 151 28.07 16.88 -23.61
CA LYS A 151 29.48 17.27 -23.85
C LYS A 151 30.35 16.44 -22.89
N ALA A 152 31.23 15.62 -23.46
CA ALA A 152 32.19 14.85 -22.68
C ALA A 152 32.91 15.80 -21.73
N ILE A 153 32.84 15.52 -20.43
CA ILE A 153 33.64 16.23 -19.43
C ILE A 153 35.08 15.94 -19.82
N ARG A 154 35.75 16.94 -20.42
CA ARG A 154 37.16 16.85 -20.76
C ARG A 154 37.91 16.85 -19.44
N VAL A 155 38.30 15.67 -18.97
CA VAL A 155 39.24 15.52 -17.86
C VAL A 155 40.58 16.08 -18.34
N THR A 156 40.87 17.33 -18.03
CA THR A 156 42.23 17.86 -18.17
C THR A 156 43.00 17.48 -16.93
N HIS A 157 43.69 16.33 -16.99
CA HIS A 157 44.86 16.09 -16.16
C HIS A 157 45.94 17.08 -16.60
N HIS A 158 46.19 18.11 -15.80
CA HIS A 158 47.46 18.82 -15.85
C HIS A 158 48.35 18.30 -14.73
N ILE A 159 49.23 17.38 -15.12
CA ILE A 159 50.44 17.03 -14.41
C ILE A 159 51.50 18.03 -14.86
N SER A 160 51.98 18.87 -13.93
CA SER A 160 53.36 19.37 -13.84
C SER A 160 53.45 20.24 -12.59
#